data_AF-A0A5B1R337-F1
#
_entry.id   AF-A0A5B1R337-F1
#
_cell.length_a   1.000
_cell.length_b   1.000
_cell.length_c   1.000
_cell.angle_alpha   90.00
_cell.angle_beta   90.00
_cell.angle_gamma   90.00
#
_symmetry.space_group_name_H-M   'P 1'
#
loop_
_entity.id
_entity.type
_entity.pdbx_description
1 polymer ?
#
loop_
_entity_poly.entity_id
_entity_poly.type
_entity_poly.pdbx_seq_one_letter_code
_entity_poly.pdbx_strand_id
1 'polypeptide(L)'
;MSSHWHATAPTQSGHASVAPPLAAPDLWIAVYSTQLAKEYHWAIFATPRDAFPSASAQTLVHQLVLRNRTNSAGTTSRTWDTFHEVVTLGGTERFLGVVRLPHTTYPSYDQVVQEIQHWPVWPGYPQNRQPPASWSCSWWIVYNLCASAPRWGLRLNLSSQALHDHIFRLTVALQQRVEPACSQWPRGAGGMWFIDYDALDTAQNRHGG
;
A
#
# COMPACT_ATOMS: atom_id res chain seq x y z
N MET A 1 49.85 0.61 -60.84
CA MET A 1 48.96 -0.49 -60.39
C MET A 1 48.70 -0.30 -58.90
N SER A 2 47.44 -0.50 -58.51
CA SER A 2 46.91 -0.59 -57.13
C SER A 2 46.68 0.69 -56.34
N SER A 3 45.48 1.24 -56.55
CA SER A 3 44.70 1.99 -55.58
C SER A 3 44.43 1.17 -54.32
N HIS A 4 44.53 1.78 -53.14
CA HIS A 4 43.79 1.33 -51.95
C HIS A 4 43.11 2.52 -51.28
N TRP A 5 41.79 2.55 -51.41
CA TRP A 5 40.84 3.31 -50.62
C TRP A 5 40.31 2.44 -49.46
N HIS A 6 39.73 3.12 -48.46
CA HIS A 6 38.96 2.66 -47.29
C HIS A 6 39.74 2.53 -45.96
N ALA A 7 39.21 2.91 -44.80
CA ALA A 7 37.95 3.59 -44.45
C ALA A 7 38.13 4.29 -43.09
N THR A 8 37.46 5.43 -42.94
CA THR A 8 37.28 6.15 -41.69
C THR A 8 36.57 5.26 -40.67
N ALA A 9 37.14 5.13 -39.47
CA ALA A 9 36.52 4.39 -38.37
C ALA A 9 35.17 5.01 -37.98
N PRO A 10 34.13 4.21 -37.67
CA PRO A 10 32.89 4.75 -37.17
C PRO A 10 33.07 5.22 -35.73
N THR A 11 32.73 6.49 -35.52
CA THR A 11 32.46 7.10 -34.23
C THR A 11 31.51 6.19 -33.44
N GLN A 12 31.98 5.58 -32.35
CA GLN A 12 31.10 4.90 -31.42
C GLN A 12 30.15 5.93 -30.81
N SER A 13 28.90 5.87 -31.25
CA SER A 13 27.75 6.44 -30.59
C SER A 13 27.66 5.83 -29.18
N GLY A 14 28.15 6.55 -28.19
CA GLY A 14 27.91 6.25 -26.79
C GLY A 14 26.41 6.31 -26.55
N HIS A 15 25.80 5.14 -26.42
CA HIS A 15 24.40 4.95 -26.08
C HIS A 15 24.03 5.87 -24.92
N ALA A 16 23.02 6.71 -25.13
CA ALA A 16 22.28 7.28 -24.02
C ALA A 16 21.85 6.11 -23.14
N SER A 17 22.33 6.09 -21.89
CA SER A 17 21.85 5.15 -20.90
C SER A 17 20.36 5.38 -20.76
N VAL A 18 19.56 4.51 -21.39
CA VAL A 18 18.13 4.45 -21.14
C VAL A 18 18.01 4.23 -19.64
N ALA A 19 17.43 5.19 -18.92
CA ALA A 19 17.18 5.05 -17.50
C ALA A 19 16.52 3.68 -17.28
N PRO A 20 16.93 2.90 -16.27
CA PRO A 20 16.29 1.61 -16.00
C PRO A 20 14.78 1.84 -15.96
N PRO A 21 13.97 0.94 -16.56
CA PRO A 21 12.53 1.10 -16.56
C PRO A 21 12.08 1.37 -15.13
N LEU A 22 11.31 2.44 -14.95
CA LEU A 22 10.74 2.82 -13.66
C LEU A 22 10.13 1.54 -13.05
N ALA A 23 10.71 1.03 -11.98
CA ALA A 23 10.35 -0.29 -11.49
C ALA A 23 8.92 -0.25 -10.94
N ALA A 24 8.13 -1.28 -11.24
CA ALA A 24 6.78 -1.42 -10.70
C ALA A 24 6.81 -1.39 -9.16
N PRO A 25 5.92 -0.66 -8.48
CA PRO A 25 5.95 -0.59 -7.02
C PRO A 25 5.39 -1.87 -6.39
N ASP A 26 5.86 -2.16 -5.18
CA ASP A 26 5.15 -3.04 -4.25
C ASP A 26 4.28 -2.18 -3.32
N LEU A 27 3.05 -2.63 -3.09
CA LEU A 27 2.08 -1.94 -2.25
C LEU A 27 1.94 -2.63 -0.90
N TRP A 28 1.81 -1.82 0.14
CA TRP A 28 1.77 -2.28 1.51
C TRP A 28 0.69 -1.55 2.28
N ILE A 29 0.07 -2.26 3.23
CA ILE A 29 -0.84 -1.67 4.21
C ILE A 29 -0.14 -1.71 5.56
N ALA A 30 0.21 -0.53 6.10
CA ALA A 30 0.65 -0.38 7.49
C ALA A 30 -0.56 -0.46 8.42
N VAL A 31 -0.44 -1.23 9.48
CA VAL A 31 -1.51 -1.50 10.43
C VAL A 31 -1.14 -0.97 11.81
N TYR A 32 -2.04 -0.20 12.41
CA TYR A 32 -1.90 0.36 13.74
C TYR A 32 -3.10 -0.05 14.61
N SER A 33 -2.85 -0.48 15.85
CA SER A 33 -3.90 -0.67 16.84
C SER A 33 -4.52 0.67 17.22
N THR A 34 -5.85 0.70 17.36
CA THR A 34 -6.52 1.83 18.01
C THR A 34 -6.74 1.56 19.49
N GLN A 35 -7.32 2.51 20.21
CA GLN A 35 -7.75 2.31 21.61
C GLN A 35 -9.02 1.45 21.70
N LEU A 36 -9.74 1.26 20.60
CA LEU A 36 -10.98 0.50 20.55
C LEU A 36 -10.69 -0.94 20.15
N ALA A 37 -11.33 -1.89 20.84
CA ALA A 37 -11.10 -3.30 20.61
C ALA A 37 -11.52 -3.70 19.19
N LYS A 38 -10.63 -4.40 18.48
CA LYS A 38 -10.84 -4.85 17.08
C LYS A 38 -11.04 -3.71 16.08
N GLU A 39 -10.68 -2.49 16.43
CA GLU A 39 -10.58 -1.38 15.49
C GLU A 39 -9.12 -1.08 15.20
N TYR A 40 -8.79 -1.04 13.91
CA TYR A 40 -7.44 -0.80 13.42
C TYR A 40 -7.44 0.41 12.50
N HIS A 41 -6.36 1.17 12.58
CA HIS A 41 -6.08 2.20 11.60
C HIS A 41 -5.16 1.64 10.52
N TRP A 42 -5.55 1.84 9.26
CA TRP A 42 -4.78 1.41 8.11
C TRP A 42 -4.25 2.61 7.34
N ALA A 43 -3.03 2.50 6.84
CA ALA A 43 -2.44 3.41 5.88
C ALA A 43 -1.82 2.61 4.73
N ILE A 44 -1.99 3.06 3.49
CA ILE A 44 -1.38 2.44 2.31
C ILE A 44 -0.11 3.21 1.93
N PHE A 45 0.90 2.49 1.44
CA PHE A 45 2.11 3.09 0.89
C PHE A 45 2.75 2.19 -0.17
N ALA A 46 3.69 2.76 -0.92
CA ALA A 46 4.42 2.07 -1.97
C ALA A 46 5.93 2.03 -1.67
N THR A 47 6.58 0.92 -1.99
CA THR A 47 8.05 0.82 -2.05
C THR A 47 8.50 0.47 -3.48
N PRO A 48 9.77 0.72 -3.84
CA PRO A 48 10.34 0.12 -5.03
C PRO A 48 10.16 -1.40 -5.03
N ARG A 49 10.09 -2.03 -6.22
CA ARG A 49 9.97 -3.49 -6.34
C ARG A 49 10.98 -4.21 -5.46
N ASP A 50 10.52 -5.22 -4.72
CA ASP A 50 11.33 -6.09 -3.86
C ASP A 50 12.08 -5.37 -2.72
N ALA A 51 11.86 -4.07 -2.55
CA ALA A 51 12.35 -3.33 -1.39
C ALA A 51 11.39 -3.56 -0.22
N PHE A 52 11.89 -4.25 0.81
CA PHE A 52 11.16 -4.43 2.05
C PHE A 52 11.16 -3.13 2.87
N PRO A 53 10.01 -2.65 3.37
CA PRO A 53 9.95 -1.43 4.15
C PRO A 53 10.69 -1.58 5.48
N SER A 54 11.22 -0.47 6.01
CA SER A 54 11.81 -0.43 7.35
C SER A 54 10.89 0.28 8.32
N ALA A 55 10.71 -0.30 9.51
CA ALA A 55 9.94 0.32 10.58
C ALA A 55 10.53 1.68 11.02
N SER A 56 11.85 1.85 10.90
CA SER A 56 12.55 3.08 11.33
C SER A 56 12.78 4.09 10.20
N ALA A 57 12.49 3.73 8.94
CA ALA A 57 12.67 4.63 7.82
C ALA A 57 11.46 5.55 7.63
N GLN A 58 11.74 6.77 7.17
CA GLN A 58 10.72 7.69 6.72
C GLN A 58 10.03 7.16 5.47
N THR A 59 8.70 7.06 5.53
CA THR A 59 7.86 6.47 4.48
C THR A 59 6.68 7.40 4.22
N LEU A 60 6.43 7.75 2.96
CA LEU A 60 5.22 8.46 2.56
C LEU A 60 4.03 7.50 2.69
N VAL A 61 3.10 7.80 3.58
CA VAL A 61 1.87 7.02 3.78
C VAL A 61 0.65 7.81 3.37
N HIS A 62 -0.37 7.10 2.90
CA HIS A 62 -1.65 7.65 2.48
C HIS A 62 -2.76 7.02 3.33
N GLN A 63 -3.57 7.87 3.96
CA GLN A 63 -4.54 7.43 4.95
C GLN A 63 -5.76 8.35 4.97
N LEU A 64 -6.89 7.79 5.40
CA LEU A 64 -8.07 8.57 5.74
C LEU A 64 -8.12 8.75 7.26
N VAL A 65 -8.37 9.96 7.74
CA VAL A 65 -8.49 10.25 9.19
C VAL A 65 -9.75 11.03 9.48
N LEU A 66 -10.35 10.75 10.63
CA LEU A 66 -11.51 11.50 11.14
C LEU A 66 -11.00 12.62 12.05
N ARG A 67 -11.27 13.88 11.70
CA ARG A 67 -10.85 15.06 12.47
C ARG A 67 -12.05 15.85 12.97
N ASN A 68 -11.88 16.46 14.14
CA ASN A 68 -12.79 17.51 14.61
C ASN A 68 -12.39 18.81 13.92
N ARG A 69 -13.34 19.49 13.27
CA ARG A 69 -13.19 20.83 12.72
C ARG A 69 -14.17 21.77 13.40
N THR A 70 -13.65 22.83 13.98
CA THR A 70 -14.47 23.90 14.57
C THR A 70 -14.62 25.01 13.53
N ASN A 71 -15.86 25.34 13.18
CA ASN A 71 -16.12 26.44 12.26
C ASN A 71 -15.99 27.81 12.96
N SER A 72 -16.05 28.89 12.19
CA SER A 72 -15.97 30.27 12.70
C SER A 72 -17.07 30.64 13.71
N ALA A 73 -18.16 29.88 13.76
CA ALA A 73 -19.24 30.02 14.74
C ALA A 73 -19.03 29.17 16.01
N GLY A 74 -17.85 28.55 16.19
CA GLY A 74 -17.52 27.73 17.36
C GLY A 74 -18.15 26.33 17.37
N THR A 75 -18.87 25.94 16.31
CA THR A 75 -19.48 24.61 16.20
C THR A 75 -18.44 23.61 15.73
N THR A 76 -18.26 22.52 16.48
CA THR A 76 -17.32 21.45 16.12
C THR A 76 -18.04 20.30 15.44
N SER A 77 -17.62 19.94 14.23
CA SER A 77 -18.09 18.78 13.49
C SER A 77 -16.96 17.79 13.23
N ARG A 78 -17.30 16.51 13.07
CA ARG A 78 -16.34 15.48 12.65
C ARG A 78 -16.37 15.35 11.13
N THR A 79 -15.21 15.48 10.50
CA THR A 79 -15.05 15.36 9.05
C THR A 79 -13.95 14.37 8.71
N TRP A 80 -14.18 13.56 7.69
CA TRP A 80 -13.15 12.70 7.10
C TRP A 80 -12.28 13.52 6.16
N ASP A 81 -10.98 13.29 6.23
CA ASP A 81 -9.98 13.97 5.40
C ASP A 81 -8.92 12.96 4.94
N THR A 82 -8.42 13.11 3.71
CA THR A 82 -7.27 12.37 3.22
C THR A 82 -5.97 13.03 3.67
N PHE A 83 -5.00 12.22 4.08
CA PHE A 83 -3.70 12.65 4.54
C PHE A 83 -2.60 11.88 3.81
N HIS A 84 -1.60 12.62 3.34
CA HIS A 84 -0.44 12.12 2.62
C HIS A 84 0.80 12.69 3.30
N GLU A 85 1.35 11.94 4.25
CA GLU A 85 2.41 12.44 5.14
C GLU A 85 3.57 11.46 5.18
N VAL A 86 4.78 12.01 5.35
CA VAL A 86 5.98 11.21 5.59
C VAL A 86 6.04 10.89 7.08
N VAL A 87 5.99 9.60 7.42
CA VAL A 87 6.00 9.11 8.81
C VAL A 87 7.07 8.06 9.02
N THR A 88 7.44 7.82 10.28
CA THR A 88 8.19 6.63 10.67
C THR A 88 7.20 5.56 11.11
N LEU A 89 7.12 4.43 10.40
CA LEU A 89 6.08 3.41 10.62
C LEU A 89 6.07 2.90 12.07
N GLY A 90 7.25 2.50 12.58
CA GLY A 90 7.48 2.08 13.96
C GLY A 90 7.67 3.22 14.96
N GLY A 91 7.35 4.46 14.58
CA GLY A 91 7.47 5.64 15.46
C GLY A 91 6.44 5.66 16.59
N THR A 92 5.52 4.69 16.65
CA THR A 92 4.52 4.56 17.70
C THR A 92 4.44 3.12 18.18
N GLU A 93 4.16 2.92 19.48
CA GLU A 93 3.92 1.59 20.07
C GLU A 93 2.64 0.93 19.53
N ARG A 94 1.80 1.68 18.81
CA ARG A 94 0.57 1.18 18.19
C ARG A 94 0.83 0.48 16.86
N PHE A 95 2.03 0.62 16.29
CA PHE A 95 2.36 -0.02 15.02
C PHE A 95 2.47 -1.54 15.19
N LEU A 96 1.67 -2.29 14.44
CA LEU A 96 1.62 -3.75 14.52
C LEU A 96 2.50 -4.42 13.47
N GLY A 97 2.68 -3.79 12.31
CA GLY A 97 3.39 -4.34 11.17
C GLY A 97 2.73 -3.96 9.84
N VAL A 98 3.02 -4.72 8.80
CA VAL A 98 2.52 -4.44 7.44
C VAL A 98 1.89 -5.67 6.77
N VAL A 99 0.91 -5.45 5.90
CA VAL A 99 0.40 -6.45 4.97
C VAL A 99 0.93 -6.14 3.58
N ARG A 100 1.66 -7.06 2.96
CA ARG A 100 2.12 -6.92 1.56
C ARG A 100 0.99 -7.30 0.62
N LEU A 101 0.59 -6.41 -0.27
CA LEU A 101 -0.38 -6.71 -1.32
C LEU A 101 0.31 -7.50 -2.47
N PRO A 102 -0.46 -8.17 -3.35
CA PRO A 102 0.11 -8.79 -4.54
C PRO A 102 0.95 -7.81 -5.36
N HIS A 103 1.86 -8.33 -6.18
CA HIS A 103 2.69 -7.46 -7.01
C HIS A 103 1.85 -6.72 -8.06
N THR A 104 2.08 -5.41 -8.16
CA THR A 104 1.56 -4.63 -9.29
C THR A 104 2.31 -5.00 -10.56
N THR A 105 1.67 -4.97 -11.73
CA THR A 105 2.38 -5.01 -13.02
C THR A 105 2.52 -3.63 -13.65
N TYR A 106 2.10 -2.59 -12.93
CA TYR A 106 2.11 -1.22 -13.40
C TYR A 106 3.53 -0.66 -13.42
N PRO A 107 4.00 -0.09 -14.54
CA PRO A 107 5.42 0.20 -14.74
C PRO A 107 5.88 1.51 -14.10
N SER A 108 5.13 2.15 -13.20
CA SER A 108 5.54 3.45 -12.66
C SER A 108 5.16 3.60 -11.20
N TYR A 109 6.19 3.60 -10.34
CA TYR A 109 6.09 3.96 -8.93
C TYR A 109 5.40 5.32 -8.75
N ASP A 110 5.90 6.36 -9.44
CA ASP A 110 5.44 7.73 -9.29
C ASP A 110 3.96 7.90 -9.68
N GLN A 111 3.51 7.23 -10.74
CA GLN A 111 2.11 7.29 -11.15
C GLN A 111 1.19 6.62 -10.13
N VAL A 112 1.57 5.47 -9.57
CA VAL A 112 0.78 4.81 -8.51
C VAL A 112 0.68 5.73 -7.28
N VAL A 113 1.79 6.31 -6.84
CA VAL A 113 1.80 7.25 -5.70
C VAL A 113 0.93 8.46 -6.00
N GLN A 114 1.08 9.08 -7.17
CA GLN A 114 0.27 10.22 -7.59
C GLN A 114 -1.22 9.87 -7.57
N GLU A 115 -1.61 8.70 -8.07
CA GLU A 115 -3.01 8.31 -8.12
C GLU A 115 -3.60 8.06 -6.74
N ILE A 116 -2.84 7.45 -5.82
CA ILE A 116 -3.24 7.31 -4.41
C ILE A 116 -3.44 8.70 -3.76
N GLN A 117 -2.60 9.69 -4.08
CA GLN A 117 -2.77 11.06 -3.60
C GLN A 117 -4.05 11.74 -4.11
N HIS A 118 -4.61 11.28 -5.22
CA HIS A 118 -5.85 11.80 -5.80
C HIS A 118 -7.09 10.98 -5.40
N TRP A 119 -6.94 9.95 -4.56
CA TRP A 119 -8.09 9.20 -4.05
C TRP A 119 -9.01 10.12 -3.23
N PRO A 120 -10.31 10.18 -3.52
CA PRO A 120 -11.23 11.07 -2.82
C PRO A 120 -11.52 10.57 -1.41
N VAL A 121 -11.86 11.48 -0.49
CA VAL A 121 -12.35 11.15 0.86
C VAL A 121 -13.53 10.18 0.81
N TRP A 122 -14.47 10.47 -0.09
CA TRP A 122 -15.64 9.64 -0.37
C TRP A 122 -15.90 9.74 -1.88
N PRO A 123 -15.84 8.62 -2.61
CA PRO A 123 -16.04 8.60 -4.06
C PRO A 123 -17.49 8.85 -4.46
N GLY A 124 -18.42 8.89 -3.49
CA GLY A 124 -19.72 9.52 -3.61
C GLY A 124 -20.36 9.39 -4.97
N TYR A 125 -20.60 8.15 -5.40
CA TYR A 125 -21.51 7.89 -6.52
C TYR A 125 -22.71 8.84 -6.37
N PRO A 126 -23.18 9.48 -7.46
CA PRO A 126 -23.81 10.81 -7.46
C PRO A 126 -25.05 10.99 -6.55
N GLN A 127 -25.52 9.93 -5.92
CA GLN A 127 -26.69 9.82 -5.07
C GLN A 127 -26.41 10.14 -3.59
N ASN A 128 -25.18 9.95 -3.07
CA ASN A 128 -24.89 10.14 -1.64
C ASN A 128 -23.72 11.10 -1.39
N ARG A 129 -24.03 12.31 -0.89
CA ARG A 129 -23.03 13.34 -0.51
C ARG A 129 -22.27 13.03 0.79
N GLN A 130 -22.65 11.98 1.50
CA GLN A 130 -22.00 11.58 2.76
C GLN A 130 -21.60 10.11 2.73
N PRO A 131 -20.46 9.76 3.32
CA PRO A 131 -20.06 8.37 3.48
C PRO A 131 -21.02 7.61 4.40
N PRO A 132 -21.16 6.28 4.23
CA PRO A 132 -21.98 5.45 5.10
C PRO A 132 -21.42 5.42 6.53
N ALA A 133 -22.26 5.04 7.50
CA ALA A 133 -21.84 4.97 8.91
C ALA A 133 -20.67 4.01 9.16
N SER A 134 -20.51 2.97 8.32
CA SER A 134 -19.40 2.03 8.37
C SER A 134 -18.10 2.53 7.71
N TRP A 135 -18.12 3.73 7.11
CA TRP A 135 -16.94 4.28 6.44
C TRP A 135 -15.80 4.50 7.42
N SER A 136 -14.63 4.02 7.05
CA SER A 136 -13.42 4.08 7.85
C SER A 136 -12.19 4.08 6.92
N CYS A 137 -11.00 4.27 7.47
CA CYS A 137 -9.76 4.19 6.70
C CYS A 137 -9.57 2.85 6.00
N SER A 138 -9.96 1.74 6.65
CA SER A 138 -9.90 0.41 6.05
C SER A 138 -10.81 0.29 4.83
N TRP A 139 -12.06 0.75 4.93
CA TRP A 139 -12.99 0.80 3.80
C TRP A 139 -12.53 1.73 2.68
N TRP A 140 -11.95 2.88 3.02
CA TRP A 140 -11.38 3.81 2.06
C TRP A 140 -10.26 3.15 1.25
N ILE A 141 -9.33 2.45 1.88
CA ILE A 141 -8.26 1.72 1.18
C ILE A 141 -8.86 0.63 0.28
N VAL A 142 -9.74 -0.23 0.82
CA VAL A 142 -10.32 -1.35 0.06
C VAL A 142 -11.11 -0.87 -1.14
N TYR A 143 -11.95 0.16 -0.97
CA TYR A 143 -12.74 0.71 -2.07
C TYR A 143 -11.83 1.22 -3.19
N ASN A 144 -10.83 2.04 -2.85
CA ASN A 144 -9.94 2.62 -3.84
C ASN A 144 -9.01 1.58 -4.48
N LEU A 145 -8.63 0.53 -3.74
CA LEU A 145 -7.94 -0.64 -4.30
C LEU A 145 -8.83 -1.36 -5.30
N CYS A 146 -10.10 -1.67 -5.00
CA CYS A 146 -11.00 -2.30 -5.98
C CYS A 146 -11.14 -1.48 -7.27
N ALA A 147 -11.13 -0.15 -7.17
CA ALA A 147 -11.21 0.74 -8.33
C ALA A 147 -9.88 0.83 -9.13
N SER A 148 -8.74 0.89 -8.43
CA SER A 148 -7.43 1.16 -9.05
C SER A 148 -6.68 -0.11 -9.46
N ALA A 149 -6.90 -1.22 -8.74
CA ALA A 149 -6.18 -2.48 -8.90
C ALA A 149 -6.16 -3.03 -10.34
N PRO A 150 -7.29 -3.06 -11.08
CA PRO A 150 -7.29 -3.57 -12.45
C PRO A 150 -6.32 -2.82 -13.37
N ARG A 151 -6.25 -1.50 -13.23
CA ARG A 151 -5.35 -0.65 -14.04
C ARG A 151 -3.89 -0.83 -13.64
N TRP A 152 -3.63 -1.10 -12.36
CA TRP A 152 -2.29 -1.40 -11.86
C TRP A 152 -1.83 -2.85 -12.14
N GLY A 153 -2.70 -3.67 -12.73
CA GLY A 153 -2.50 -5.11 -12.86
C GLY A 153 -2.35 -5.82 -11.51
N LEU A 154 -2.83 -5.19 -10.43
CA LEU A 154 -2.87 -5.77 -9.10
C LEU A 154 -4.03 -6.78 -9.06
N ARG A 155 -3.71 -8.06 -8.90
CA ARG A 155 -4.71 -9.15 -8.93
C ARG A 155 -5.27 -9.39 -7.54
N LEU A 156 -6.38 -8.71 -7.22
CA LEU A 156 -7.16 -8.97 -6.02
C LEU A 156 -8.30 -9.93 -6.38
N ASN A 157 -8.26 -11.16 -5.86
CA ASN A 157 -9.22 -12.22 -6.20
C ASN A 157 -10.55 -12.13 -5.44
N LEU A 158 -10.77 -11.06 -4.67
CA LEU A 158 -11.91 -10.90 -3.78
C LEU A 158 -12.69 -9.62 -4.11
N SER A 159 -14.02 -9.68 -3.98
CA SER A 159 -14.90 -8.52 -4.08
C SER A 159 -14.79 -7.61 -2.86
N SER A 160 -15.29 -6.37 -2.91
CA SER A 160 -15.04 -5.33 -1.90
C SER A 160 -15.22 -5.79 -0.44
N GLN A 161 -16.36 -6.41 -0.08
CA GLN A 161 -16.56 -6.90 1.29
C GLN A 161 -15.62 -8.07 1.61
N ALA A 162 -15.50 -9.05 0.72
CA ALA A 162 -14.65 -10.21 0.94
C ALA A 162 -13.17 -9.82 1.08
N LEU A 163 -12.72 -8.82 0.32
CA LEU A 163 -11.40 -8.25 0.37
C LEU A 163 -11.15 -7.53 1.71
N HIS A 164 -12.13 -6.73 2.15
CA HIS A 164 -12.07 -6.08 3.46
C HIS A 164 -11.95 -7.11 4.59
N ASP A 165 -12.84 -8.10 4.61
CA ASP A 165 -12.84 -9.17 5.62
C ASP A 165 -11.53 -9.96 5.61
N HIS A 166 -10.97 -10.22 4.43
CA HIS A 166 -9.70 -10.93 4.29
C HIS A 166 -8.54 -10.14 4.88
N ILE A 167 -8.36 -8.88 4.49
CA ILE A 167 -7.28 -8.02 5.03
C ILE A 167 -7.48 -7.79 6.54
N PHE A 168 -8.73 -7.75 7.01
CA PHE A 168 -9.03 -7.71 8.43
C PHE A 168 -8.58 -8.98 9.16
N ARG A 169 -8.81 -10.18 8.61
CA ARG A 169 -8.26 -11.42 9.18
C ARG A 169 -6.73 -11.42 9.22
N LEU A 170 -6.07 -10.93 8.16
CA LEU A 170 -4.61 -10.77 8.15
C LEU A 170 -4.16 -9.79 9.24
N THR A 171 -4.88 -8.69 9.44
CA THR A 171 -4.62 -7.73 10.53
C THR A 171 -4.71 -8.37 11.91
N VAL A 172 -5.73 -9.21 12.14
CA VAL A 172 -5.87 -9.96 13.41
C VAL A 172 -4.72 -10.95 13.59
N ALA A 173 -4.36 -11.69 12.53
CA ALA A 173 -3.22 -12.61 12.56
C ALA A 173 -1.89 -11.88 12.82
N LEU A 174 -1.72 -10.68 12.29
CA LEU A 174 -0.56 -9.81 12.53
C LEU A 174 -0.48 -9.40 14.01
N GLN A 175 -1.60 -8.96 14.59
CA GLN A 175 -1.68 -8.60 16.02
C GLN A 175 -1.32 -9.78 16.92
N GLN A 176 -1.82 -10.97 16.59
CA GLN A 176 -1.60 -12.20 17.34
C GLN A 176 -0.25 -12.88 17.02
N ARG A 177 0.48 -12.39 16.01
CA ARG A 177 1.74 -12.98 15.51
C ARG A 177 1.57 -14.46 15.15
N VAL A 178 0.51 -14.79 14.42
CA VAL A 178 0.17 -16.16 14.04
C VAL A 178 1.18 -16.70 13.01
N GLU A 179 2.08 -17.55 13.44
CA GLU A 179 2.99 -18.30 12.55
C GLU A 179 2.27 -19.51 11.91
N PRO A 180 2.63 -19.94 10.69
CA PRO A 180 3.70 -19.41 9.84
C PRO A 180 3.27 -18.26 8.91
N ALA A 181 2.00 -17.82 8.99
CA ALA A 181 1.47 -16.78 8.10
C ALA A 181 2.12 -15.41 8.37
N CYS A 182 2.46 -15.13 9.63
CA CYS A 182 3.18 -13.95 10.07
C CYS A 182 4.68 -14.22 10.11
N SER A 183 5.45 -13.32 9.48
CA SER A 183 6.90 -13.37 9.42
C SER A 183 7.49 -12.07 9.96
N GLN A 184 8.76 -12.12 10.34
CA GLN A 184 9.49 -10.95 10.84
C GLN A 184 10.72 -10.69 9.97
N TRP A 185 10.93 -9.43 9.59
CA TRP A 185 12.12 -9.00 8.86
C TRP A 185 12.73 -7.68 9.39
N PRO A 186 14.06 -7.64 9.61
CA PRO A 186 14.93 -8.81 9.77
C PRO A 186 14.45 -9.69 10.94
N ARG A 187 14.84 -10.97 10.97
CA ARG A 187 14.44 -11.85 12.09
C ARG A 187 15.07 -11.37 13.41
N GLY A 188 14.29 -11.38 14.49
CA GLY A 188 14.77 -11.14 15.85
C GLY A 188 14.32 -9.82 16.47
N ALA A 189 14.98 -9.41 17.55
CA ALA A 189 14.63 -8.19 18.28
C ALA A 189 14.78 -6.96 17.38
N GLY A 190 13.69 -6.19 17.24
CA GLY A 190 13.65 -5.00 16.38
C GLY A 190 13.22 -5.24 14.93
N GLY A 191 12.95 -6.49 14.55
CA GLY A 191 12.36 -6.82 13.24
C GLY A 191 10.91 -6.36 13.12
N MET A 192 10.51 -5.96 11.91
CA MET A 192 9.13 -5.60 11.61
C MET A 192 8.32 -6.84 11.25
N TRP A 193 7.14 -6.98 11.85
CA TRP A 193 6.20 -8.03 11.49
C TRP A 193 5.51 -7.72 10.16
N PHE A 194 5.34 -8.74 9.34
CA PHE A 194 4.59 -8.64 8.09
C PHE A 194 3.86 -9.94 7.75
N ILE A 195 2.83 -9.79 6.93
CA ILE A 195 2.07 -10.89 6.33
C ILE A 195 1.92 -10.61 4.85
N ASP A 196 2.18 -11.60 4.00
CA ASP A 196 1.82 -11.54 2.58
C ASP A 196 0.32 -11.79 2.42
N TYR A 197 -0.33 -11.02 1.53
CA TYR A 197 -1.78 -11.08 1.28
C TYR A 197 -2.31 -12.50 1.03
N ASP A 198 -1.54 -13.34 0.33
CA ASP A 198 -1.93 -14.71 -0.05
C ASP A 198 -1.64 -15.78 1.05
N ALA A 199 -1.08 -15.38 2.19
CA ALA A 199 -0.56 -16.33 3.19
C ALA A 199 -1.65 -17.17 3.88
N LEU A 200 -2.83 -16.59 4.17
CA LEU A 200 -3.91 -17.32 4.87
C LEU A 200 -4.70 -18.25 3.94
N ASP A 201 -4.87 -17.90 2.66
CA ASP A 201 -5.60 -18.73 1.69
C ASP A 201 -4.80 -19.99 1.32
N THR A 202 -3.47 -19.89 1.34
CA THR A 202 -2.58 -21.03 1.11
C THR A 202 -2.56 -22.00 2.29
N ALA A 203 -2.71 -21.52 3.52
CA ALA A 203 -2.69 -22.35 4.73
C ALA A 203 -3.96 -23.21 4.89
N GLN A 204 -5.13 -22.70 4.50
CA GLN A 204 -6.38 -23.47 4.57
C GLN A 204 -6.48 -24.56 3.49
N ASN A 205 -5.93 -24.30 2.30
CA ASN A 205 -5.94 -25.30 1.21
C ASN A 205 -4.97 -26.47 1.41
N ARG A 206 -3.99 -26.38 2.32
CA ARG A 206 -3.06 -27.48 2.64
C ARG A 206 -3.59 -28.46 3.68
N HIS A 207 -4.69 -28.14 4.36
CA HIS A 207 -5.33 -29.01 5.36
C HIS A 207 -6.67 -29.60 4.91
N GLY A 208 -7.03 -29.42 3.63
CA GLY A 208 -8.29 -29.90 3.04
C GLY A 208 -8.11 -30.77 1.79
N GLY A 209 -6.99 -31.50 1.68
CA GLY A 209 -6.72 -32.46 0.62
C GLY A 209 -6.48 -33.86 1.17
#